data_AF-A0A948AWH8-F1
#
_entry.id   AF-A0A948AWH8-F1
#
_cell.length_a   1.000
_cell.length_b   1.000
_cell.length_c   1.000
_cell.angle_alpha   90.00
_cell.angle_beta   90.00
_cell.angle_gamma   90.00
#
_symmetry.space_group_name_H-M   'P 1'
#
loop_
_entity.id
_entity.type
_entity.pdbx_description
1 polymer ?
#
loop_
_entity_poly.entity_id
_entity_poly.type
_entity_poly.pdbx_seq_one_letter_code
_entity_poly.pdbx_strand_id
1 'polypeptide(L)'
;MDLSIFVAQVAAIIYLSVGIGMLLDKKYYAKFLDGFSKDTTAMYVGGFIALVAGFALVTFHNNWVKSWEVLVTIIGWLALIKGVMLLAFPTTFFNITKSWVNGKIITSYAFVAIVLGLVFGYFGFII
;
A
#
# COMPACT_ATOMS: atom_id res chain seq x y z
N MET A 1 -3.28 -6.45 19.73
CA MET A 1 -3.15 -5.07 20.23
C MET A 1 -1.78 -4.46 19.93
N ASP A 2 -0.68 -4.86 20.57
CA ASP A 2 0.63 -4.20 20.37
C ASP A 2 1.12 -4.24 18.91
N LEU A 3 1.02 -5.40 18.25
CA LEU A 3 1.34 -5.53 16.83
C LEU A 3 0.40 -4.71 15.94
N SER A 4 -0.89 -4.65 16.28
CA SER A 4 -1.89 -3.85 15.57
C SER A 4 -1.51 -2.37 15.57
N ILE A 5 -1.12 -1.85 16.73
CA ILE A 5 -0.73 -0.45 16.94
C ILE A 5 0.55 -0.15 16.19
N PHE A 6 1.57 -1.01 16.33
CA PHE A 6 2.83 -0.85 15.61
C PHE A 6 2.62 -0.79 14.09
N VAL A 7 1.83 -1.72 13.53
CA VAL A 7 1.54 -1.74 12.09
C VAL A 7 0.74 -0.51 11.68
N ALA A 8 -0.23 -0.06 12.48
CA ALA A 8 -0.97 1.17 12.23
C ALA A 8 -0.06 2.40 12.22
N GLN A 9 0.89 2.52 13.16
CA GLN A 9 1.86 3.63 13.19
C GLN A 9 2.73 3.65 11.93
N VAL A 10 3.27 2.48 11.53
CA VAL A 10 4.09 2.36 10.31
C VAL A 10 3.25 2.70 9.07
N ALA A 11 2.04 2.16 8.97
CA ALA A 11 1.12 2.42 7.86
C ALA A 11 0.76 3.92 7.78
N ALA A 12 0.48 4.56 8.91
CA ALA A 12 0.15 5.97 8.99
C ALA A 12 1.27 6.84 8.42
N ILE A 13 2.51 6.61 8.88
CA ILE A 13 3.69 7.34 8.40
C ILE A 13 3.84 7.16 6.89
N ILE A 14 3.83 5.92 6.41
CA ILE A 14 4.01 5.61 4.98
C ILE A 14 2.91 6.28 4.14
N TYR A 15 1.64 6.09 4.49
CA TYR A 15 0.53 6.58 3.70
C TYR A 15 0.41 8.11 3.71
N LEU A 16 0.69 8.76 4.84
CA LEU A 16 0.72 10.23 4.90
C LEU A 16 1.88 10.79 4.07
N SER A 17 3.10 10.24 4.22
CA SER A 17 4.26 10.70 3.44
C SER A 17 4.03 10.55 1.93
N VAL A 18 3.54 9.39 1.49
CA VAL A 18 3.27 9.12 0.07
C VAL A 18 2.10 9.98 -0.43
N GLY A 19 0.99 10.05 0.30
CA GLY A 19 -0.18 10.80 -0.10
C GLY A 19 0.07 12.30 -0.22
N ILE A 20 0.75 12.90 0.77
CA ILE A 20 1.16 14.30 0.71
C ILE A 20 2.14 14.51 -0.45
N GLY A 21 3.14 13.65 -0.61
CA GLY A 21 4.09 13.71 -1.71
C GLY A 21 3.42 13.68 -3.08
N MET A 22 2.41 12.81 -3.27
CA MET A 22 1.64 12.73 -4.51
C MET A 22 0.86 14.01 -4.81
N LEU A 23 0.37 14.74 -3.80
CA LEU A 23 -0.29 16.04 -4.01
C LEU A 23 0.70 17.14 -4.36
N LEU A 24 1.89 17.14 -3.73
CA LEU A 24 2.92 18.16 -3.93
C LEU A 24 3.61 18.05 -5.29
N ASP A 25 3.94 16.83 -5.74
CA ASP A 25 4.59 16.61 -7.04
C ASP A 25 3.97 15.46 -7.83
N LYS A 26 2.79 15.75 -8.41
CA LYS A 26 2.06 14.80 -9.26
C LYS A 26 2.88 14.31 -10.45
N LYS A 27 3.76 15.16 -11.01
CA LYS A 27 4.57 14.82 -12.20
C LYS A 27 5.66 13.82 -11.83
N TYR A 28 6.34 14.03 -10.70
CA TYR A 28 7.31 13.07 -10.17
C TYR A 28 6.67 11.71 -9.95
N TYR A 29 5.53 11.65 -9.26
CA TYR A 29 4.86 10.37 -8.98
C TYR A 29 4.32 9.69 -10.25
N ALA A 30 3.84 10.45 -11.24
CA ALA A 30 3.46 9.89 -12.54
C ALA A 30 4.66 9.23 -13.23
N LYS A 31 5.80 9.92 -13.26
CA LYS A 31 7.04 9.40 -13.85
C LYS A 31 7.59 8.20 -13.07
N PHE A 32 7.52 8.25 -11.75
CA PHE A 32 7.91 7.14 -10.88
C PHE A 32 7.08 5.89 -11.16
N LEU A 33 5.75 6.01 -11.24
CA LEU A 33 4.85 4.88 -11.53
C LEU A 33 5.08 4.31 -12.95
N ASP A 34 5.31 5.18 -13.94
CA ASP A 34 5.64 4.74 -15.31
C ASP A 34 6.97 3.99 -15.36
N GLY A 35 8.01 4.52 -14.69
CA GLY A 35 9.32 3.88 -14.61
C GLY A 35 9.27 2.55 -13.85
N PHE A 36 8.64 2.53 -12.68
CA PHE A 36 8.45 1.32 -11.87
C PHE A 36 7.73 0.22 -12.65
N SER A 37 6.69 0.58 -13.41
CA SER A 37 5.91 -0.39 -14.19
C SER A 37 6.70 -0.97 -15.38
N LYS A 38 7.73 -0.28 -15.88
CA LYS A 38 8.56 -0.75 -17.00
C LYS A 38 9.80 -1.51 -16.55
N ASP A 39 10.22 -1.34 -15.29
CA ASP A 39 11.38 -1.99 -14.73
C ASP A 39 10.99 -3.35 -14.11
N THR A 40 11.40 -4.43 -14.78
CA THR A 40 11.11 -5.81 -14.35
C THR A 40 11.74 -6.14 -12.99
N THR A 41 12.90 -5.58 -12.68
CA THR A 41 13.58 -5.80 -11.40
C THR A 41 12.82 -5.11 -10.28
N ALA A 42 12.43 -3.85 -10.48
CA ALA A 42 11.65 -3.09 -9.51
C ALA A 42 10.29 -3.74 -9.24
N MET A 43 9.60 -4.23 -10.28
CA MET A 43 8.34 -4.96 -10.12
C MET A 43 8.52 -6.25 -9.33
N TYR A 44 9.56 -7.04 -9.64
CA TYR A 44 9.84 -8.29 -8.94
C TYR A 44 10.19 -8.05 -7.48
N VAL A 45 11.11 -7.13 -7.19
CA VAL A 45 11.52 -6.78 -5.81
C VAL A 45 10.34 -6.19 -5.03
N GLY A 46 9.56 -5.29 -5.64
CA GLY A 46 8.36 -4.73 -5.02
C GLY A 46 7.29 -5.79 -4.73
N GLY A 47 7.12 -6.76 -5.63
CA GLY A 47 6.24 -7.90 -5.44
C GLY A 47 6.71 -8.82 -4.31
N PHE A 48 8.00 -9.11 -4.26
CA PHE A 48 8.62 -9.91 -3.20
C PHE A 48 8.45 -9.26 -1.83
N ILE A 49 8.76 -7.96 -1.69
CA ILE A 49 8.56 -7.23 -0.43
C ILE A 49 7.09 -7.23 -0.03
N ALA A 50 6.17 -6.96 -0.96
CA ALA A 50 4.73 -6.97 -0.68
C ALA A 50 4.23 -8.36 -0.24
N LEU A 51 4.73 -9.43 -0.87
CA LEU A 51 4.39 -10.80 -0.52
C LEU A 51 4.86 -11.14 0.89
N VAL A 52 6.14 -10.88 1.21
CA VAL A 52 6.72 -11.20 2.52
C VAL A 52 6.03 -10.39 3.63
N ALA A 53 5.84 -9.09 3.43
CA ALA A 53 5.14 -8.24 4.40
C ALA A 53 3.68 -8.67 4.60
N GLY A 54 2.96 -8.94 3.50
CA GLY A 54 1.58 -9.41 3.55
C GLY A 54 1.46 -10.78 4.24
N PHE A 55 2.34 -11.72 3.91
CA PHE A 55 2.38 -13.04 4.55
C PHE A 55 2.66 -12.94 6.05
N ALA A 56 3.59 -12.08 6.46
CA ALA A 56 3.88 -11.83 7.87
C ALA A 56 2.64 -11.28 8.60
N LEU A 57 1.96 -10.28 8.02
CA LEU A 57 0.75 -9.72 8.62
C LEU A 57 -0.38 -10.76 8.71
N VAL A 58 -0.62 -11.53 7.65
CA VAL A 58 -1.64 -12.58 7.65
C VAL A 58 -1.29 -13.71 8.64
N THR A 59 -0.01 -13.98 8.88
CA THR A 59 0.39 -15.03 9.83
C THR A 59 0.31 -14.56 11.28
N PHE A 60 0.77 -13.35 11.57
CA PHE A 60 0.95 -12.87 12.95
C PHE A 60 -0.16 -11.94 13.46
N HIS A 61 -1.03 -11.42 12.58
CA HIS A 61 -2.05 -10.43 12.96
C HIS A 61 -3.48 -10.81 12.56
N ASN A 62 -3.72 -11.85 11.74
CA ASN A 62 -5.01 -12.14 11.09
C ASN A 62 -6.21 -12.32 12.05
N ASN A 63 -6.76 -11.18 12.47
CA ASN A 63 -7.82 -11.05 13.44
C ASN A 63 -9.07 -10.49 12.72
N TRP A 64 -10.12 -11.29 12.65
CA TRP A 64 -11.43 -10.90 12.10
C TRP A 64 -12.41 -10.53 13.22
N VAL A 65 -11.98 -9.58 14.05
CA VAL A 65 -12.76 -9.07 15.18
C VAL A 65 -13.53 -7.81 14.78
N LYS A 66 -14.64 -7.52 15.46
CA LYS A 66 -15.41 -6.27 15.28
C LYS A 66 -14.70 -5.08 15.94
N SER A 67 -13.45 -4.84 15.57
CA SER A 67 -12.58 -3.75 16.05
C SER A 67 -11.78 -3.19 14.88
N TRP A 68 -11.15 -2.02 15.06
CA TRP A 68 -10.31 -1.38 14.06
C TRP A 68 -9.13 -2.25 13.60
N GLU A 69 -8.72 -3.22 14.42
CA GLU A 69 -7.67 -4.19 14.07
C GLU A 69 -7.97 -4.92 12.75
N VAL A 70 -9.24 -5.08 12.37
CA VAL A 70 -9.63 -5.67 11.08
C VAL A 70 -9.08 -4.90 9.87
N LEU A 71 -8.86 -3.59 10.01
CA LEU A 71 -8.25 -2.77 8.95
C LEU A 71 -6.81 -3.22 8.66
N VAL A 72 -6.06 -3.58 9.69
CA VAL A 72 -4.70 -4.11 9.56
C VAL A 72 -4.74 -5.49 8.92
N THR A 73 -5.67 -6.36 9.32
CA THR A 73 -5.91 -7.65 8.67
C THR A 73 -6.19 -7.49 7.17
N ILE A 74 -7.06 -6.54 6.80
CA ILE A 74 -7.37 -6.23 5.39
C ILE A 74 -6.12 -5.78 4.64
N ILE A 75 -5.29 -4.90 5.21
CA ILE A 75 -4.02 -4.48 4.58
C ILE A 75 -3.09 -5.68 4.38
N GLY A 76 -2.96 -6.56 5.38
CA GLY A 76 -2.14 -7.76 5.27
C GLY A 76 -2.55 -8.62 4.08
N TRP A 77 -3.85 -8.90 3.94
CA TRP A 77 -4.37 -9.66 2.81
C TRP A 77 -4.19 -8.95 1.47
N LEU A 78 -4.44 -7.63 1.40
CA LEU A 78 -4.23 -6.86 0.18
C LEU A 78 -2.75 -6.86 -0.25
N ALA A 79 -1.83 -6.71 0.70
CA ALA A 79 -0.38 -6.78 0.43
C ALA A 79 0.03 -8.18 -0.05
N LEU A 80 -0.49 -9.23 0.58
CA LEU A 80 -0.23 -10.62 0.19
C LEU A 80 -0.70 -10.89 -1.24
N ILE A 81 -1.96 -10.55 -1.55
CA ILE A 81 -2.55 -10.72 -2.89
C ILE A 81 -1.78 -9.91 -3.92
N LYS A 82 -1.45 -8.64 -3.62
CA LYS A 82 -0.64 -7.80 -4.50
C LYS A 82 0.73 -8.42 -4.78
N GLY A 83 1.39 -8.95 -3.76
CA GLY A 83 2.68 -9.62 -3.90
C GLY A 83 2.60 -10.84 -4.80
N VAL A 84 1.60 -11.71 -4.61
CA VAL A 84 1.34 -12.85 -5.49
C VAL A 84 1.09 -12.38 -6.93
N MET A 85 0.25 -11.37 -7.14
CA MET A 85 -0.07 -10.86 -8.47
C MET A 85 1.16 -10.29 -9.19
N LEU A 86 2.02 -9.56 -8.48
CA LEU A 86 3.24 -9.00 -9.05
C LEU A 86 4.26 -10.08 -9.45
N LEU A 87 4.36 -11.18 -8.68
CA LEU A 87 5.34 -12.25 -8.94
C LEU A 87 4.84 -13.31 -9.92
N ALA A 88 3.60 -13.76 -9.77
CA ALA A 88 3.02 -14.83 -10.59
C ALA A 88 2.40 -14.31 -11.90
N PHE A 89 1.90 -13.06 -11.90
CA PHE A 89 1.18 -12.48 -13.03
C PHE A 89 1.66 -11.04 -13.38
N PRO A 90 2.97 -10.79 -13.54
CA PRO A 90 3.52 -9.44 -13.69
C PRO A 90 2.95 -8.69 -14.90
N THR A 91 2.74 -9.38 -16.02
CA THR A 91 2.20 -8.79 -17.26
C THR A 91 0.74 -8.38 -17.12
N THR A 92 -0.08 -9.20 -16.45
CA THR A 92 -1.47 -8.88 -16.14
C THR A 92 -1.55 -7.68 -15.19
N PHE A 93 -0.71 -7.66 -14.15
CA PHE A 93 -0.66 -6.54 -13.22
C PHE A 93 -0.26 -5.24 -13.93
N PHE A 94 0.77 -5.28 -14.78
CA PHE A 94 1.19 -4.14 -15.60
C PHE A 94 0.06 -3.56 -16.45
N ASN A 95 -0.72 -4.42 -17.11
CA ASN A 95 -1.83 -3.96 -17.95
C ASN A 95 -2.92 -3.23 -17.16
N ILE A 96 -3.17 -3.66 -15.91
CA ILE A 96 -4.10 -2.97 -15.00
C ILE A 96 -3.53 -1.60 -14.60
N THR A 97 -2.25 -1.56 -14.23
CA THR A 97 -1.61 -0.34 -13.69
C THR A 97 -1.19 0.67 -14.75
N LYS A 98 -1.16 0.31 -16.04
CA LYS A 98 -0.89 1.26 -17.15
C LYS A 98 -1.86 2.45 -17.16
N SER A 99 -3.11 2.22 -16.74
CA SER A 99 -4.11 3.27 -16.59
C SER A 99 -3.83 4.23 -15.44
N TRP A 100 -2.95 3.88 -14.49
CA TRP A 100 -2.71 4.62 -13.26
C TRP A 100 -1.76 5.82 -13.45
N VAL A 101 -1.10 5.94 -14.61
CA VAL A 101 -0.19 7.04 -14.97
C VAL A 101 -0.96 8.30 -15.42
N ASN A 102 -2.15 8.55 -14.85
CA ASN A 102 -2.98 9.72 -15.14
C ASN A 102 -3.02 10.64 -13.92
N GLY A 103 -2.80 11.95 -14.11
CA GLY A 103 -2.82 12.95 -13.04
C GLY A 103 -4.12 12.98 -12.22
N LYS A 104 -5.27 12.67 -12.82
CA LYS A 104 -6.54 12.52 -12.08
C LYS A 104 -6.49 11.32 -11.12
N ILE A 105 -6.02 10.17 -11.62
CA ILE A 105 -5.91 8.93 -10.84
C ILE A 105 -4.88 9.08 -9.72
N ILE A 106 -3.74 9.71 -9.97
CA ILE A 106 -2.74 10.03 -8.94
C ILE A 106 -3.35 10.89 -7.84
N THR A 107 -4.16 11.90 -8.19
CA THR A 107 -4.84 12.73 -7.20
C THR A 107 -5.82 11.90 -6.37
N SER A 108 -6.59 11.00 -6.99
CA SER A 108 -7.48 10.09 -6.27
C SER A 108 -6.72 9.16 -5.31
N TYR A 109 -5.61 8.57 -5.76
CA TYR A 109 -4.76 7.73 -4.90
C TYR A 109 -4.15 8.52 -3.75
N ALA A 110 -3.76 9.78 -3.98
CA ALA A 110 -3.24 10.65 -2.94
C ALA A 110 -4.28 10.89 -1.84
N PHE A 111 -5.54 11.18 -2.20
CA PHE A 111 -6.63 11.32 -1.23
C PHE A 111 -6.88 10.04 -0.45
N VAL A 112 -6.94 8.89 -1.12
CA VAL A 112 -7.11 7.58 -0.45
C VAL A 112 -5.95 7.32 0.51
N ALA A 113 -4.72 7.55 0.09
CA ALA A 113 -3.54 7.38 0.94
C ALA A 113 -3.61 8.31 2.16
N ILE A 114 -3.94 9.58 2.00
CA ILE A 114 -4.06 10.52 3.13
C ILE A 114 -5.16 10.06 4.10
N VAL A 115 -6.34 9.68 3.60
CA VAL A 115 -7.45 9.21 4.45
C VAL A 115 -7.04 7.96 5.23
N LEU A 116 -6.45 6.97 4.57
CA LEU A 116 -5.94 5.77 5.25
C LEU A 116 -4.87 6.14 6.27
N GLY A 117 -3.95 7.03 5.91
CA GLY A 117 -2.89 7.51 6.79
C GLY A 117 -3.42 8.20 8.05
N LEU A 118 -4.46 9.03 7.92
CA LEU A 118 -5.13 9.66 9.05
C LEU A 118 -5.88 8.66 9.92
N VAL A 119 -6.57 7.69 9.32
CA VAL A 119 -7.29 6.62 10.03
C VAL A 119 -6.32 5.77 10.85
N PHE A 120 -5.24 5.29 10.23
CA PHE A 120 -4.21 4.53 10.95
C PHE A 120 -3.44 5.40 11.94
N GLY A 121 -3.25 6.69 11.66
CA GLY A 121 -2.61 7.62 12.58
C GLY A 121 -3.42 7.80 13.86
N TYR A 122 -4.74 7.93 13.72
CA TYR A 122 -5.65 8.00 14.86
C TYR A 122 -5.60 6.73 15.72
N PHE A 123 -5.70 5.54 15.11
CA PHE A 123 -5.65 4.27 15.85
C PHE A 123 -4.24 3.86 16.33
N GLY A 124 -3.19 4.39 15.72
CA GLY A 124 -1.81 4.03 16.04
C GLY A 124 -1.15 4.95 17.06
N PHE A 125 -1.55 6.23 17.13
CA PHE A 125 -0.90 7.22 17.99
C PHE A 125 -1.80 7.82 19.07
N ILE A 126 -3.12 7.73 18.92
CA ILE A 126 -4.06 8.44 19.82
C ILE A 126 -4.86 7.46 20.70
N ILE A 127 -5.34 6.35 20.11
CA ILE A 127 -6.02 5.25 20.82
C ILE A 127 -5.00 4.20 21.24
#